data_AF-A0A0C1ES31-F1
#
_entry.id   AF-A0A0C1ES31-F1
#
_cell.length_a   1.000
_cell.length_b   1.000
_cell.length_c   1.000
_cell.angle_alpha   90.00
_cell.angle_beta   90.00
_cell.angle_gamma   90.00
#
_symmetry.space_group_name_H-M   'P 1'
#
loop_
_entity.id
_entity.type
_entity.pdbx_description
1 polymer ?
#
loop_
_entity_poly.entity_id
_entity_poly.type
_entity_poly.pdbx_seq_one_letter_code
_entity_poly.pdbx_strand_id
1 'polypeptide(L)'
;MIKKFIISACLLLSLVSFAQEGTSSPYSFYGIGDIRFKGTLENRSMAGVAVEQDSIHINLENPASFSNLKLTTFSLGGTYATKSLKSNTGSANTRRTTLDYLAVGLPLGKFGAGFGLIPYSSVGYKIESLSAIDGAVNRRLSGNGGLNKVFLGVGYKIAPNFSIGADAHYNFGKIETNSLEFITNVPVGTRELNTADLSGVNFNIGTMYQAKISKKLSLYTSLNYALESTLTSKNTRNISSVRYSSGFDVLVVDVLADQNEQVKLKMPSKISFGAGIGESKKWLIGGMVAYQKTSGQENSYNKASNVGYGRYGSVSLGGYYIPSYNSFSSYAKRIVYRGGIKYEKTGLMINSESINDMGLTLGLGLPITGSFSNINLGFELGKRGTTNANLVQENYANFSVGFSLNDKWFDKRKFN
;
A
#
# COMPACT_ATOMS: atom_id res chain seq x y z
N MET A 1 2.81 -32.66 13.10
CA MET A 1 3.26 -31.34 12.56
C MET A 1 2.33 -30.78 11.50
N ILE A 2 1.86 -31.59 10.54
CA ILE A 2 0.89 -31.18 9.49
C ILE A 2 -0.40 -30.53 10.06
N LYS A 3 -1.01 -31.09 11.11
CA LYS A 3 -2.22 -30.49 11.73
C LYS A 3 -2.01 -29.06 12.25
N LYS A 4 -0.82 -28.73 12.78
CA LYS A 4 -0.50 -27.36 13.25
C LYS A 4 -0.33 -26.39 12.07
N PHE A 5 0.28 -26.85 10.97
CA PHE A 5 0.38 -26.09 9.73
C PHE A 5 -0.98 -25.82 9.09
N ILE A 6 -1.87 -26.83 9.06
CA ILE A 6 -3.23 -26.69 8.55
C ILE A 6 -4.03 -25.71 9.42
N ILE A 7 -3.93 -25.79 10.74
CA ILE A 7 -4.61 -24.84 11.63
C ILE A 7 -4.09 -23.42 11.43
N SER A 8 -2.77 -23.22 11.34
CA SER A 8 -2.19 -21.90 11.05
C SER A 8 -2.56 -21.39 9.66
N ALA A 9 -2.60 -22.25 8.64
CA ALA A 9 -3.05 -21.89 7.30
C ALA A 9 -4.54 -21.55 7.27
N CYS A 10 -5.39 -22.31 7.96
CA CYS A 10 -6.82 -22.02 8.12
C CYS A 10 -7.07 -20.73 8.91
N LEU A 11 -6.24 -20.42 9.93
CA LEU A 11 -6.31 -19.17 10.68
C LEU A 11 -5.88 -17.97 9.81
N LEU A 12 -4.86 -18.16 8.97
CA LEU A 12 -4.44 -17.15 7.99
C LEU A 12 -5.53 -16.94 6.93
N LEU A 13 -6.13 -18.03 6.43
CA LEU A 13 -7.23 -17.99 5.46
C LEU A 13 -8.50 -17.33 6.02
N SER A 14 -8.83 -17.56 7.30
CA SER A 14 -9.97 -16.90 7.93
C SER A 14 -9.75 -15.39 8.11
N LEU A 15 -8.53 -14.95 8.40
CA LEU A 15 -8.17 -13.52 8.43
C LEU A 15 -8.28 -12.86 7.04
N VAL A 16 -7.98 -13.59 5.96
CA VAL A 16 -8.21 -13.09 4.58
C VAL A 16 -9.71 -12.91 4.30
N SER A 17 -10.57 -13.78 4.82
CA SER A 17 -12.02 -13.71 4.60
C SER A 17 -12.70 -12.51 5.29
N PHE A 18 -12.09 -11.93 6.34
CA PHE A 18 -12.55 -10.69 6.98
C PHE A 18 -11.94 -9.41 6.37
N ALA A 19 -11.03 -9.52 5.41
CA ALA A 19 -10.30 -8.40 4.80
C ALA A 19 -10.89 -7.96 3.44
N GLN A 20 -12.19 -8.17 3.21
CA GLN A 20 -12.83 -7.96 1.90
C GLN A 20 -12.86 -6.49 1.44
N GLU A 21 -12.71 -5.52 2.35
CA GLU A 21 -12.59 -4.11 2.00
C GLU A 21 -11.21 -3.57 2.43
N GLY A 22 -10.33 -3.32 1.46
CA GLY A 22 -8.96 -2.86 1.73
C GLY A 22 -8.84 -1.40 2.17
N THR A 23 -9.90 -0.61 2.01
CA THR A 23 -9.95 0.80 2.45
C THR A 23 -11.39 1.20 2.80
N SER A 24 -11.53 2.40 3.31
CA SER A 24 -12.81 3.03 3.66
C SER A 24 -12.75 4.53 3.39
N SER A 25 -12.00 4.91 2.36
CA SER A 25 -11.78 6.30 1.97
C SER A 25 -12.75 6.69 0.86
N PRO A 26 -13.53 7.77 0.99
CA PRO A 26 -14.30 8.33 -0.12
C PRO A 26 -13.42 8.67 -1.34
N TYR A 27 -12.15 9.02 -1.12
CA TYR A 27 -11.19 9.31 -2.21
C TYR A 27 -10.80 8.07 -3.01
N SER A 28 -11.04 6.86 -2.51
CA SER A 28 -10.80 5.63 -3.24
C SER A 28 -11.79 5.38 -4.39
N PHE A 29 -12.81 6.23 -4.55
CA PHE A 29 -13.67 6.26 -5.74
C PHE A 29 -12.87 6.55 -7.02
N TYR A 30 -11.83 7.37 -6.92
CA TYR A 30 -11.09 7.89 -8.06
C TYR A 30 -9.93 6.98 -8.47
N GLY A 31 -9.59 7.00 -9.76
CA GLY A 31 -8.53 6.18 -10.34
C GLY A 31 -8.76 4.67 -10.19
N ILE A 32 -7.66 3.96 -9.92
CA ILE A 32 -7.67 2.53 -9.54
C ILE A 32 -7.85 2.32 -8.02
N GLY A 33 -8.36 3.34 -7.32
CA GLY A 33 -8.47 3.38 -5.87
C GLY A 33 -7.28 4.02 -5.16
N ASP A 34 -7.30 3.91 -3.83
CA ASP A 34 -6.27 4.46 -2.96
C ASP A 34 -5.01 3.60 -3.02
N ILE A 35 -3.85 4.21 -3.29
CA ILE A 35 -2.56 3.51 -3.21
C ILE A 35 -2.23 3.19 -1.75
N ARG A 36 -2.23 1.90 -1.42
CA ARG A 36 -2.05 1.42 -0.04
C ARG A 36 -0.61 1.09 0.28
N PHE A 37 0.09 0.48 -0.66
CA PHE A 37 1.44 0.03 -0.43
C PHE A 37 2.41 1.22 -0.33
N LYS A 38 2.98 1.43 0.86
CA LYS A 38 3.96 2.49 1.14
C LYS A 38 5.32 1.90 1.61
N GLY A 39 5.65 0.69 1.15
CA GLY A 39 6.84 -0.07 1.55
C GLY A 39 6.60 -1.08 2.68
N THR A 40 7.66 -1.80 3.05
CA THR A 40 7.66 -2.72 4.21
C THR A 40 7.49 -1.98 5.53
N LEU A 41 7.09 -2.69 6.59
CA LEU A 41 6.76 -2.05 7.87
C LEU A 41 7.96 -1.29 8.46
N GLU A 42 9.17 -1.81 8.28
CA GLU A 42 10.41 -1.18 8.72
C GLU A 42 10.60 0.19 8.06
N ASN A 43 10.41 0.25 6.73
CA ASN A 43 10.50 1.49 5.96
C ASN A 43 9.36 2.44 6.31
N ARG A 44 8.12 1.93 6.41
CA ARG A 44 6.92 2.71 6.78
C ARG A 44 7.05 3.34 8.17
N SER A 45 7.67 2.64 9.12
CA SER A 45 7.95 3.15 10.46
C SER A 45 9.00 4.28 10.48
N MET A 46 9.68 4.50 9.36
CA MET A 46 10.59 5.61 9.10
C MET A 46 10.02 6.55 8.02
N ALA A 47 8.68 6.67 7.96
CA ALA A 47 7.96 7.49 6.99
C ALA A 47 8.22 7.15 5.50
N GLY A 48 8.64 5.91 5.21
CA GLY A 48 8.94 5.44 3.85
C GLY A 48 10.39 5.60 3.44
N VAL A 49 11.29 6.01 4.34
CA VAL A 49 12.73 6.12 4.03
C VAL A 49 13.33 4.72 3.83
N ALA A 50 13.65 4.40 2.57
CA ALA A 50 14.09 3.08 2.13
C ALA A 50 15.52 3.11 1.52
N VAL A 51 16.47 3.70 2.26
CA VAL A 51 17.85 3.93 1.80
C VAL A 51 18.86 2.92 2.32
N GLU A 52 18.56 2.25 3.43
CA GLU A 52 19.49 1.30 4.05
C GLU A 52 19.62 0.02 3.21
N GLN A 53 20.87 -0.42 3.02
CA GLN A 53 21.20 -1.69 2.39
C GLN A 53 21.23 -2.81 3.43
N ASP A 54 20.05 -3.15 3.97
CA ASP A 54 19.90 -4.16 5.02
C ASP A 54 20.17 -5.59 4.50
N SER A 55 20.62 -6.45 5.40
CA SER A 55 20.93 -7.86 5.15
C SER A 55 19.91 -8.86 5.67
N ILE A 56 18.94 -8.41 6.50
CA ILE A 56 17.95 -9.25 7.17
C ILE A 56 16.50 -8.74 7.01
N HIS A 57 16.31 -7.62 6.32
CA HIS A 57 14.99 -7.08 5.97
C HIS A 57 14.88 -6.90 4.46
N ILE A 58 13.75 -7.30 3.90
CA ILE A 58 13.47 -7.09 2.48
C ILE A 58 13.06 -5.64 2.27
N ASN A 59 13.64 -4.97 1.28
CA ASN A 59 13.18 -3.66 0.83
C ASN A 59 12.47 -3.78 -0.52
N LEU A 60 11.13 -3.79 -0.45
CA LEU A 60 10.24 -3.93 -1.60
C LEU A 60 10.08 -2.65 -2.45
N GLU A 61 10.66 -1.53 -2.01
CA GLU A 61 10.64 -0.27 -2.76
C GLU A 61 11.79 -0.17 -3.76
N ASN A 62 12.85 -0.97 -3.60
CA ASN A 62 14.00 -0.95 -4.51
C ASN A 62 14.57 -2.38 -4.73
N PRO A 63 14.47 -2.94 -5.96
CA PRO A 63 14.92 -4.31 -6.26
C PRO A 63 16.43 -4.50 -6.10
N ALA A 64 17.24 -3.43 -6.17
CA ALA A 64 18.69 -3.51 -5.91
C ALA A 64 19.02 -3.91 -4.47
N SER A 65 18.06 -3.79 -3.55
CA SER A 65 18.25 -4.21 -2.17
C SER A 65 18.37 -5.72 -2.00
N PHE A 66 17.82 -6.53 -2.93
CA PHE A 66 17.77 -7.97 -2.78
C PHE A 66 19.18 -8.60 -2.75
N SER A 67 20.16 -8.04 -3.46
CA SER A 67 21.56 -8.49 -3.42
C SER A 67 22.30 -8.18 -2.11
N ASN A 68 21.67 -7.46 -1.18
CA ASN A 68 22.23 -7.18 0.14
C ASN A 68 21.78 -8.17 1.21
N LEU A 69 20.73 -8.95 0.93
CA LEU A 69 20.27 -10.01 1.81
C LEU A 69 21.37 -11.05 2.03
N LYS A 70 21.51 -11.50 3.27
CA LYS A 70 22.43 -12.58 3.66
C LYS A 70 21.72 -13.83 4.13
N LEU A 71 20.45 -13.72 4.47
CA LEU A 71 19.60 -14.81 4.93
C LEU A 71 18.36 -14.87 4.06
N THR A 72 17.76 -16.06 3.96
CA THR A 72 16.42 -16.18 3.39
C THR A 72 15.46 -15.48 4.32
N THR A 73 14.78 -14.47 3.82
CA THR A 73 13.86 -13.65 4.61
C THR A 73 12.44 -13.92 4.14
N PHE A 74 11.57 -14.31 5.04
CA PHE A 74 10.13 -14.29 4.83
C PHE A 74 9.56 -13.06 5.52
N SER A 75 8.90 -12.19 4.77
CA SER A 75 8.34 -10.94 5.27
C SER A 75 6.83 -10.88 5.06
N LEU A 76 6.10 -10.55 6.13
CA LEU A 76 4.64 -10.45 6.14
C LEU A 76 4.24 -9.20 6.92
N GLY A 77 3.33 -8.39 6.39
CA GLY A 77 2.84 -7.19 7.06
C GLY A 77 1.33 -7.07 7.01
N GLY A 78 0.73 -6.60 8.10
CA GLY A 78 -0.68 -6.25 8.17
C GLY A 78 -0.93 -4.99 8.98
N THR A 79 -2.00 -4.28 8.63
CA THR A 79 -2.40 -3.02 9.25
C THR A 79 -3.84 -3.07 9.74
N TYR A 80 -4.05 -2.61 10.97
CA TYR A 80 -5.34 -2.18 11.51
C TYR A 80 -5.43 -0.65 11.43
N ALA A 81 -6.23 -0.16 10.50
CA ALA A 81 -6.43 1.26 10.23
C ALA A 81 -7.72 1.77 10.86
N THR A 82 -7.65 2.87 11.59
CA THR A 82 -8.82 3.63 12.06
C THR A 82 -8.81 5.00 11.40
N LYS A 83 -9.94 5.43 10.83
CA LYS A 83 -10.10 6.78 10.26
C LYS A 83 -11.33 7.48 10.83
N SER A 84 -11.19 8.77 11.09
CA SER A 84 -12.27 9.70 11.35
C SER A 84 -12.44 10.60 10.14
N LEU A 85 -13.56 10.44 9.44
CA LEU A 85 -13.97 11.21 8.28
C LEU A 85 -14.77 12.42 8.77
N LYS A 86 -14.39 13.61 8.32
CA LYS A 86 -15.08 14.87 8.66
C LYS A 86 -15.42 15.63 7.38
N SER A 87 -16.62 16.16 7.31
CA SER A 87 -17.10 17.06 6.27
C SER A 87 -17.81 18.25 6.94
N ASN A 88 -18.29 19.21 6.15
CA ASN A 88 -19.07 20.35 6.68
C ASN A 88 -20.44 19.94 7.24
N THR A 89 -20.96 18.76 6.85
CA THR A 89 -22.31 18.31 7.17
C THR A 89 -22.35 17.14 8.16
N GLY A 90 -21.21 16.53 8.47
CA GLY A 90 -21.17 15.39 9.38
C GLY A 90 -19.79 14.75 9.55
N SER A 91 -19.74 13.74 10.43
CA SER A 91 -18.55 12.94 10.68
C SER A 91 -18.88 11.46 10.80
N ALA A 92 -17.92 10.61 10.44
CA ALA A 92 -18.04 9.15 10.54
C ALA A 92 -16.71 8.53 10.95
N ASN A 93 -16.77 7.41 11.66
CA ASN A 93 -15.58 6.64 12.03
C ASN A 93 -15.61 5.29 11.32
N THR A 94 -14.44 4.85 10.86
CA THR A 94 -14.29 3.61 10.12
C THR A 94 -13.02 2.89 10.54
N ARG A 95 -13.06 1.56 10.43
CA ARG A 95 -12.00 0.64 10.85
C ARG A 95 -11.82 -0.42 9.79
N ARG A 96 -10.56 -0.73 9.45
CA ARG A 96 -10.22 -1.76 8.46
C ARG A 96 -9.00 -2.56 8.93
N THR A 97 -9.08 -3.88 8.80
CA THR A 97 -7.95 -4.78 9.01
C THR A 97 -7.53 -5.33 7.65
N THR A 98 -6.25 -5.26 7.36
CA THR A 98 -5.75 -5.51 6.00
C THR A 98 -4.41 -6.21 6.03
N LEU A 99 -4.17 -7.05 5.02
CA LEU A 99 -2.84 -7.52 4.68
C LEU A 99 -2.17 -6.47 3.77
N ASP A 100 -0.90 -6.19 4.01
CA ASP A 100 -0.14 -5.18 3.27
C ASP A 100 0.84 -5.78 2.27
N TYR A 101 1.46 -6.90 2.63
CA TYR A 101 2.36 -7.65 1.76
C TYR A 101 2.68 -9.03 2.33
N LEU A 102 3.05 -9.94 1.42
CA LEU A 102 3.73 -11.20 1.71
C LEU A 102 4.87 -11.33 0.71
N ALA A 103 6.11 -11.50 1.18
CA ALA A 103 7.28 -11.57 0.33
C ALA A 103 8.33 -12.56 0.86
N VAL A 104 9.10 -13.12 -0.07
CA VAL A 104 10.26 -13.97 0.20
C VAL A 104 11.46 -13.39 -0.53
N GLY A 105 12.56 -13.22 0.20
CA GLY A 105 13.85 -12.79 -0.31
C GLY A 105 14.87 -13.92 -0.17
N LEU A 106 15.57 -14.23 -1.26
CA LEU A 106 16.54 -15.30 -1.35
C LEU A 106 17.93 -14.72 -1.63
N PRO A 107 18.92 -14.92 -0.74
CA PRO A 107 20.30 -14.54 -0.98
C PRO A 107 20.97 -15.58 -1.89
N LEU A 108 21.52 -15.15 -3.01
CA LEU A 108 22.14 -16.00 -4.04
C LEU A 108 23.59 -15.53 -4.31
N GLY A 109 24.35 -15.30 -3.23
CA GLY A 109 25.73 -14.83 -3.29
C GLY A 109 25.84 -13.36 -3.67
N LYS A 110 26.30 -13.07 -4.90
CA LYS A 110 26.30 -11.69 -5.45
C LYS A 110 24.93 -11.28 -5.99
N PHE A 111 24.06 -12.25 -6.24
CA PHE A 111 22.68 -12.03 -6.63
C PHE A 111 21.77 -12.11 -5.40
N GLY A 112 20.60 -11.50 -5.51
CA GLY A 112 19.48 -11.80 -4.64
C GLY A 112 18.20 -11.80 -5.45
N ALA A 113 17.25 -12.64 -5.07
CA ALA A 113 15.95 -12.69 -5.69
C ALA A 113 14.87 -12.35 -4.67
N GLY A 114 13.79 -11.72 -5.12
CA GLY A 114 12.62 -11.43 -4.30
C GLY A 114 11.35 -11.75 -5.06
N PHE A 115 10.38 -12.37 -4.41
CA PHE A 115 9.05 -12.56 -4.97
C PHE A 115 7.97 -12.47 -3.90
N GLY A 116 6.75 -12.16 -4.29
CA GLY A 116 5.66 -12.00 -3.34
C GLY A 116 4.38 -11.43 -3.92
N LEU A 117 3.42 -11.21 -3.03
CA LEU A 117 2.11 -10.64 -3.30
C LEU A 117 1.93 -9.36 -2.49
N ILE A 118 1.47 -8.30 -3.14
CA ILE A 118 1.25 -6.99 -2.54
C ILE A 118 -0.12 -6.47 -2.99
N PRO A 119 -1.07 -6.24 -2.08
CA PRO A 119 -2.25 -5.43 -2.35
C PRO A 119 -1.84 -3.97 -2.60
N TYR A 120 -1.79 -3.58 -3.87
CA TYR A 120 -1.19 -2.31 -4.29
C TYR A 120 -2.15 -1.13 -4.08
N SER A 121 -3.39 -1.26 -4.55
CA SER A 121 -4.46 -0.28 -4.35
C SER A 121 -5.72 -0.93 -3.83
N SER A 122 -6.61 -0.12 -3.24
CA SER A 122 -7.95 -0.60 -2.88
C SER A 122 -9.01 0.46 -3.11
N VAL A 123 -10.18 -0.03 -3.51
CA VAL A 123 -11.43 0.73 -3.57
C VAL A 123 -12.28 0.26 -2.40
N GLY A 124 -12.84 1.21 -1.67
CA GLY A 124 -13.60 0.94 -0.46
C GLY A 124 -14.26 2.20 0.03
N TYR A 125 -15.51 2.39 -0.35
CA TYR A 125 -16.33 3.51 0.10
C TYR A 125 -17.80 3.12 0.14
N LYS A 126 -18.53 3.79 1.02
CA LYS A 126 -19.99 3.77 1.07
C LYS A 126 -20.45 5.19 1.39
N ILE A 127 -21.08 5.82 0.42
CA ILE A 127 -21.52 7.22 0.49
C ILE A 127 -23.03 7.21 0.29
N GLU A 128 -23.74 7.83 1.22
CA GLU A 128 -25.21 7.90 1.21
C GLU A 128 -25.63 9.37 1.28
N SER A 129 -26.56 9.75 0.42
CA SER A 129 -27.26 11.02 0.47
C SER A 129 -28.74 10.69 0.50
N LEU A 130 -29.30 10.79 1.71
CA LEU A 130 -30.68 10.42 2.01
C LEU A 130 -31.44 11.65 2.51
N SER A 131 -32.66 11.83 2.00
CA SER A 131 -33.62 12.86 2.37
C SER A 131 -34.97 12.19 2.57
N ALA A 132 -35.62 12.50 3.70
CA ALA A 132 -36.98 12.01 3.98
C ALA A 132 -38.07 12.87 3.33
N ILE A 133 -37.70 13.92 2.60
CA ILE A 133 -38.65 14.79 1.90
C ILE A 133 -39.25 14.01 0.73
N ASP A 134 -40.58 14.06 0.63
CA ASP A 134 -41.31 13.41 -0.46
C ASP A 134 -40.86 13.94 -1.83
N GLY A 135 -40.68 13.03 -2.79
CA GLY A 135 -40.14 13.38 -4.12
C GLY A 135 -38.65 13.73 -4.16
N ALA A 136 -37.91 13.70 -3.04
CA ALA A 136 -36.47 13.94 -3.05
C ALA A 136 -35.71 12.78 -3.70
N VAL A 137 -34.68 13.11 -4.48
CA VAL A 137 -33.77 12.14 -5.08
C VAL A 137 -32.71 11.73 -4.07
N ASN A 138 -32.63 10.44 -3.81
CA ASN A 138 -31.68 9.81 -2.91
C ASN A 138 -30.65 9.02 -3.70
N ARG A 139 -29.42 8.99 -3.19
CA ARG A 139 -28.33 8.25 -3.84
C ARG A 139 -27.50 7.48 -2.83
N ARG A 140 -27.19 6.23 -3.18
CA ARG A 140 -26.26 5.38 -2.45
C ARG A 140 -25.18 4.87 -3.41
N LEU A 141 -23.95 5.22 -3.10
CA LEU A 141 -22.76 4.84 -3.84
C LEU A 141 -21.94 3.89 -2.97
N SER A 142 -21.57 2.73 -3.50
CA SER A 142 -20.62 1.84 -2.86
C SER A 142 -19.60 1.33 -3.87
N GLY A 143 -18.38 1.10 -3.42
CA GLY A 143 -17.36 0.47 -4.24
C GLY A 143 -16.43 -0.38 -3.40
N ASN A 144 -15.99 -1.50 -3.96
CA ASN A 144 -15.07 -2.43 -3.31
C ASN A 144 -14.05 -3.00 -4.33
N GLY A 145 -13.08 -3.74 -3.81
CA GLY A 145 -12.04 -4.38 -4.61
C GLY A 145 -10.74 -3.57 -4.67
N GLY A 146 -10.00 -3.68 -5.77
CA GLY A 146 -8.71 -3.02 -5.94
C GLY A 146 -7.74 -3.78 -6.82
N LEU A 147 -6.48 -3.34 -6.83
CA LEU A 147 -5.41 -3.93 -7.61
C LEU A 147 -4.40 -4.63 -6.71
N ASN A 148 -4.15 -5.91 -6.98
CA ASN A 148 -3.06 -6.68 -6.40
C ASN A 148 -1.90 -6.76 -7.39
N LYS A 149 -0.69 -6.92 -6.89
CA LYS A 149 0.50 -7.20 -7.70
C LYS A 149 1.23 -8.42 -7.17
N VAL A 150 1.58 -9.33 -8.07
CA VAL A 150 2.62 -10.35 -7.82
C VAL A 150 3.89 -9.85 -8.48
N PHE A 151 5.01 -9.98 -7.77
CA PHE A 151 6.30 -9.53 -8.28
C PHE A 151 7.33 -10.65 -8.29
N LEU A 152 8.27 -10.52 -9.23
CA LEU A 152 9.55 -11.21 -9.23
C LEU A 152 10.63 -10.17 -9.52
N GLY A 153 11.63 -10.09 -8.67
CA GLY A 153 12.75 -9.18 -8.84
C GLY A 153 14.08 -9.81 -8.52
N VAL A 154 15.12 -9.23 -9.12
CA VAL A 154 16.50 -9.68 -8.98
C VAL A 154 17.38 -8.45 -8.72
N GLY A 155 18.25 -8.56 -7.72
CA GLY A 155 19.32 -7.62 -7.43
C GLY A 155 20.67 -8.25 -7.74
N TYR A 156 21.63 -7.43 -8.17
CA TYR A 156 23.01 -7.82 -8.41
C TYR A 156 23.99 -6.81 -7.82
N LYS A 157 24.95 -7.32 -7.07
CA LYS A 157 26.04 -6.54 -6.46
C LYS A 157 27.21 -6.45 -7.43
N ILE A 158 27.26 -5.35 -8.18
CA ILE A 158 28.34 -5.04 -9.14
C ILE A 158 29.66 -4.83 -8.38
N ALA A 159 29.62 -4.03 -7.33
CA ALA A 159 30.76 -3.74 -6.46
C ALA A 159 30.32 -3.85 -4.99
N PRO A 160 31.24 -4.00 -4.03
CA PRO A 160 30.88 -4.13 -2.61
C PRO A 160 30.01 -2.99 -2.08
N ASN A 161 30.11 -1.81 -2.69
CA ASN A 161 29.38 -0.59 -2.37
C ASN A 161 28.26 -0.25 -3.37
N PHE A 162 28.08 -0.99 -4.47
CA PHE A 162 27.15 -0.64 -5.53
C PHE A 162 26.34 -1.84 -6.00
N SER A 163 25.01 -1.71 -5.88
CA SER A 163 24.05 -2.72 -6.28
C SER A 163 23.07 -2.14 -7.29
N ILE A 164 22.66 -2.97 -8.24
CA ILE A 164 21.60 -2.67 -9.20
C ILE A 164 20.52 -3.75 -9.09
N GLY A 165 19.32 -3.47 -9.57
CA GLY A 165 18.27 -4.48 -9.62
C GLY A 165 17.14 -4.09 -10.55
N ALA A 166 16.33 -5.08 -10.86
CA ALA A 166 15.11 -4.92 -11.64
C ALA A 166 14.03 -5.85 -11.10
N ASP A 167 12.77 -5.43 -11.23
CA ASP A 167 11.61 -6.24 -10.93
C ASP A 167 10.58 -6.17 -12.06
N ALA A 168 9.82 -7.25 -12.18
CA ALA A 168 8.67 -7.37 -13.06
C ALA A 168 7.44 -7.68 -12.20
N HIS A 169 6.37 -6.92 -12.43
CA HIS A 169 5.13 -7.04 -11.69
C HIS A 169 4.00 -7.44 -12.62
N TYR A 170 3.24 -8.45 -12.24
CA TYR A 170 1.94 -8.73 -12.83
C TYR A 170 0.86 -8.19 -11.91
N ASN A 171 0.12 -7.20 -12.39
CA ASN A 171 -0.96 -6.54 -11.68
C ASN A 171 -2.27 -7.15 -12.14
N PHE A 172 -3.14 -7.46 -11.18
CA PHE A 172 -4.45 -8.04 -11.43
C PHE A 172 -5.41 -7.61 -10.32
N GLY A 173 -6.67 -7.44 -10.68
CA GLY A 173 -7.66 -7.02 -9.72
C GLY A 173 -9.03 -6.84 -10.33
N LYS A 174 -10.02 -6.69 -9.47
CA LYS A 174 -11.39 -6.40 -9.84
C LYS A 174 -11.85 -5.21 -9.00
N ILE A 175 -12.49 -4.25 -9.64
CA ILE A 175 -13.16 -3.14 -8.97
C ILE A 175 -14.63 -3.23 -9.32
N GLU A 176 -15.49 -3.23 -8.30
CA GLU A 176 -16.93 -3.15 -8.48
C GLU A 176 -17.43 -1.85 -7.88
N THR A 177 -18.22 -1.10 -8.66
CA THR A 177 -18.92 0.09 -8.18
C THR A 177 -20.41 -0.09 -8.40
N ASN A 178 -21.18 0.31 -7.40
CA ASN A 178 -22.63 0.19 -7.39
C ASN A 178 -23.23 1.55 -7.02
N SER A 179 -24.02 2.10 -7.92
CA SER A 179 -24.79 3.32 -7.73
C SER A 179 -26.27 2.97 -7.72
N LEU A 180 -26.95 3.29 -6.63
CA LEU A 180 -28.40 3.16 -6.50
C LEU A 180 -28.98 4.57 -6.37
N GLU A 181 -29.89 4.92 -7.26
CA GLU A 181 -30.65 6.16 -7.23
C GLU A 181 -32.14 5.85 -7.12
N PHE A 182 -32.83 6.54 -6.22
CA PHE A 182 -34.26 6.32 -5.96
C PHE A 182 -34.92 7.58 -5.44
N ILE A 183 -36.24 7.64 -5.55
CA ILE A 183 -37.05 8.77 -5.09
C ILE A 183 -37.77 8.36 -3.80
N THR A 184 -37.81 9.26 -2.81
CA THR A 184 -38.56 9.02 -1.57
C THR A 184 -40.01 8.65 -1.88
N ASN A 185 -40.56 7.63 -1.20
CA ASN A 185 -41.89 7.06 -1.39
C ASN A 185 -42.17 6.38 -2.75
N VAL A 186 -41.17 6.20 -3.60
CA VAL A 186 -41.28 5.41 -4.84
C VAL A 186 -40.61 4.04 -4.63
N PRO A 187 -41.32 2.91 -4.72
CA PRO A 187 -40.76 1.59 -4.37
C PRO A 187 -39.78 1.02 -5.41
N VAL A 188 -39.41 1.81 -6.42
CA VAL A 188 -38.53 1.43 -7.53
C VAL A 188 -37.42 2.47 -7.65
N GLY A 189 -36.21 2.00 -7.92
CA GLY A 189 -35.05 2.83 -8.21
C GLY A 189 -34.30 2.33 -9.44
N THR A 190 -33.26 3.06 -9.80
CA THR A 190 -32.32 2.70 -10.85
C THR A 190 -31.00 2.30 -10.21
N ARG A 191 -30.48 1.14 -10.61
CA ARG A 191 -29.18 0.64 -10.20
C ARG A 191 -28.23 0.63 -11.39
N GLU A 192 -27.04 1.16 -11.19
CA GLU A 192 -25.91 1.01 -12.09
C GLU A 192 -24.80 0.22 -11.39
N LEU A 193 -24.47 -0.94 -11.95
CA LEU A 193 -23.36 -1.79 -11.51
C LEU A 193 -22.27 -1.74 -12.57
N ASN A 194 -21.09 -1.25 -12.20
CA ASN A 194 -19.90 -1.30 -13.03
C ASN A 194 -18.91 -2.31 -12.45
N THR A 195 -18.41 -3.19 -13.30
CA THR A 195 -17.32 -4.11 -13.00
C THR A 195 -16.14 -3.79 -13.89
N ALA A 196 -14.96 -3.60 -13.30
CA ALA A 196 -13.72 -3.39 -14.03
C ALA A 196 -12.70 -4.45 -13.65
N ASP A 197 -12.41 -5.35 -14.59
CA ASP A 197 -11.33 -6.34 -14.46
C ASP A 197 -10.03 -5.74 -15.00
N LEU A 198 -9.07 -5.57 -14.09
CA LEU A 198 -7.80 -4.91 -14.33
C LEU A 198 -6.69 -5.94 -14.49
N SER A 199 -5.86 -5.80 -15.52
CA SER A 199 -4.65 -6.62 -15.69
C SER A 199 -3.54 -5.89 -16.44
N GLY A 200 -2.28 -6.15 -16.09
CA GLY A 200 -1.16 -5.55 -16.81
C GLY A 200 0.20 -5.80 -16.16
N VAL A 201 1.26 -5.61 -16.94
CA VAL A 201 2.65 -5.79 -16.49
C VAL A 201 3.33 -4.45 -16.32
N ASN A 202 4.11 -4.30 -15.25
CA ASN A 202 5.00 -3.17 -15.08
C ASN A 202 6.40 -3.62 -14.65
N PHE A 203 7.37 -2.72 -14.84
CA PHE A 203 8.77 -2.99 -14.58
C PHE A 203 9.36 -1.84 -13.78
N ASN A 204 10.21 -2.16 -12.81
CA ASN A 204 11.03 -1.17 -12.16
C ASN A 204 12.50 -1.52 -12.26
N ILE A 205 13.32 -0.49 -12.21
CA ILE A 205 14.76 -0.61 -12.06
C ILE A 205 15.21 0.20 -10.84
N GLY A 206 16.27 -0.27 -10.21
CA GLY A 206 16.78 0.36 -9.00
C GLY A 206 18.28 0.27 -8.89
N THR A 207 18.85 1.22 -8.18
CA THR A 207 20.26 1.24 -7.80
C THR A 207 20.40 1.65 -6.35
N MET A 208 21.41 1.13 -5.68
CA MET A 208 21.77 1.51 -4.31
C MET A 208 23.28 1.63 -4.19
N TYR A 209 23.73 2.69 -3.52
CA TYR A 209 25.15 2.93 -3.30
C TYR A 209 25.43 3.18 -1.81
N GLN A 210 26.56 2.65 -1.33
CA GLN A 210 27.00 2.78 0.07
C GLN A 210 28.46 3.19 0.13
N ALA A 211 28.77 4.38 0.65
CA ALA A 211 30.14 4.84 0.83
C ALA A 211 30.51 4.96 2.31
N LYS A 212 31.71 4.53 2.69
CA LYS A 212 32.25 4.84 4.03
C LYS A 212 32.87 6.24 3.99
N ILE A 213 32.31 7.15 4.78
CA ILE A 213 32.86 8.51 4.96
C ILE A 213 33.99 8.46 6.00
N SER A 214 33.81 7.66 7.05
CA SER A 214 34.82 7.44 8.09
C SER A 214 34.78 5.99 8.58
N LYS A 215 35.59 5.65 9.59
CA LYS A 215 35.59 4.30 10.19
C LYS A 215 34.21 3.89 10.73
N LYS A 216 33.39 4.85 11.17
CA LYS A 216 32.06 4.61 11.77
C LYS A 216 30.90 5.11 10.90
N LEU A 217 31.13 6.13 10.08
CA LEU A 217 30.08 6.82 9.34
C LEU A 217 29.98 6.32 7.91
N SER A 218 28.77 5.97 7.49
CA SER A 218 28.46 5.56 6.12
C SER A 218 27.37 6.44 5.51
N LEU A 219 27.53 6.74 4.23
CA LEU A 219 26.53 7.32 3.35
C LEU A 219 25.77 6.19 2.66
N TYR A 220 24.46 6.33 2.56
CA TYR A 220 23.57 5.44 1.83
C TYR A 220 22.77 6.24 0.81
N THR A 221 22.65 5.74 -0.41
CA THR A 221 21.77 6.31 -1.41
C THR A 221 20.96 5.22 -2.11
N SER A 222 19.77 5.60 -2.55
CA SER A 222 18.80 4.72 -3.21
C SER A 222 18.13 5.50 -4.33
N LEU A 223 18.13 4.94 -5.53
CA LEU A 223 17.41 5.48 -6.68
C LEU A 223 16.55 4.37 -7.26
N ASN A 224 15.27 4.64 -7.45
CA ASN A 224 14.31 3.73 -8.05
C ASN A 224 13.54 4.46 -9.17
N TYR A 225 13.33 3.75 -10.28
CA TYR A 225 12.56 4.24 -11.40
C TYR A 225 11.56 3.17 -11.83
N ALA A 226 10.28 3.49 -11.67
CA ALA A 226 9.17 2.71 -12.21
C ALA A 226 8.88 3.18 -13.63
N LEU A 227 8.90 2.25 -14.59
CA LEU A 227 8.67 2.55 -15.99
C LEU A 227 7.18 2.83 -16.24
N GLU A 228 6.90 3.69 -17.22
CA GLU A 228 5.53 3.84 -17.71
C GLU A 228 5.04 2.50 -18.27
N SER A 229 3.80 2.14 -17.95
CA SER A 229 3.18 0.90 -18.38
C SER A 229 1.69 1.10 -18.65
N THR A 230 1.02 0.09 -19.20
CA THR A 230 -0.40 0.13 -19.50
C THR A 230 -1.13 -0.99 -18.76
N LEU A 231 -2.18 -0.62 -18.05
CA LEU A 231 -3.13 -1.52 -17.41
C LEU A 231 -4.37 -1.62 -18.30
N THR A 232 -4.76 -2.83 -18.68
CA THR A 232 -5.99 -3.07 -19.43
C THR A 232 -7.14 -3.21 -18.46
N SER A 233 -8.20 -2.41 -18.66
CA SER A 233 -9.46 -2.48 -17.94
C SER A 233 -10.53 -3.03 -18.87
N LYS A 234 -11.09 -4.19 -18.54
CA LYS A 234 -12.30 -4.71 -19.17
C LYS A 234 -13.47 -4.30 -18.30
N ASN A 235 -14.27 -3.37 -18.80
CA ASN A 235 -15.39 -2.79 -18.11
C ASN A 235 -16.69 -3.43 -18.60
N THR A 236 -17.54 -3.80 -17.65
CA THR A 236 -18.91 -4.24 -17.89
C THR A 236 -19.82 -3.35 -17.06
N ARG A 237 -20.74 -2.67 -17.73
CA ARG A 237 -21.73 -1.79 -17.13
C ARG A 237 -23.12 -2.38 -17.32
N ASN A 238 -23.80 -2.56 -16.20
CA ASN A 238 -25.16 -3.08 -16.13
C ASN A 238 -26.06 -2.02 -15.49
N ILE A 239 -27.15 -1.66 -16.19
CA ILE A 239 -28.18 -0.77 -15.65
C ILE A 239 -29.45 -1.59 -15.49
N SER A 240 -30.03 -1.54 -14.30
CA SER A 240 -31.27 -2.22 -13.98
C SER A 240 -32.25 -1.32 -13.24
N SER A 241 -33.53 -1.55 -13.49
CA SER A 241 -34.60 -1.09 -12.62
C SER A 241 -34.76 -2.08 -11.49
N VAL A 242 -34.84 -1.58 -10.26
CA VAL A 242 -34.79 -2.42 -9.06
C VAL A 242 -35.85 -2.00 -8.06
N ARG A 243 -36.45 -2.97 -7.37
CA ARG A 243 -37.17 -2.71 -6.11
C ARG A 243 -36.17 -2.79 -4.97
N TYR A 244 -36.29 -1.91 -3.99
CA TYR A 244 -35.36 -1.87 -2.87
C TYR A 244 -36.11 -1.99 -1.53
N SER A 245 -35.53 -2.74 -0.59
CA SER A 245 -36.05 -2.87 0.77
C SER A 245 -35.64 -1.68 1.65
N SER A 246 -36.19 -1.60 2.86
CA SER A 246 -35.74 -0.65 3.89
C SER A 246 -34.28 -0.86 4.31
N GLY A 247 -33.72 -2.06 4.10
CA GLY A 247 -32.30 -2.38 4.26
C GLY A 247 -31.42 -2.03 3.04
N PHE A 248 -32.04 -1.53 1.97
CA PHE A 248 -31.44 -1.32 0.64
C PHE A 248 -30.98 -2.60 -0.05
N ASP A 249 -31.58 -3.74 0.29
CA ASP A 249 -31.46 -4.94 -0.53
C ASP A 249 -32.24 -4.73 -1.81
N VAL A 250 -31.65 -5.11 -2.94
CA VAL A 250 -32.16 -4.79 -4.26
C VAL A 250 -32.60 -6.05 -4.98
N LEU A 251 -33.85 -6.05 -5.44
CA LEU A 251 -34.41 -7.05 -6.33
C LEU A 251 -34.48 -6.46 -7.74
N VAL A 252 -33.78 -7.08 -8.69
CA VAL A 252 -33.79 -6.66 -10.09
C VAL A 252 -35.17 -6.94 -10.68
N VAL A 253 -35.79 -5.90 -11.25
CA VAL A 253 -37.09 -5.98 -11.93
C VAL A 253 -36.88 -6.13 -13.43
N ASP A 254 -36.03 -5.28 -14.00
CA ASP A 254 -35.69 -5.27 -15.41
C ASP A 254 -34.23 -4.86 -15.58
N VAL A 255 -33.59 -5.35 -16.63
CA VAL A 255 -32.15 -5.16 -16.88
C VAL A 255 -31.91 -4.82 -18.34
N LEU A 256 -31.18 -3.73 -18.57
CA LEU A 256 -30.71 -3.39 -19.90
C LEU A 256 -29.54 -4.31 -20.31
N ALA A 257 -29.32 -4.46 -21.60
CA ALA A 257 -28.19 -5.23 -22.12
C ALA A 257 -26.86 -4.69 -21.59
N ASP A 258 -25.94 -5.61 -21.26
CA ASP A 258 -24.62 -5.26 -20.74
C ASP A 258 -23.83 -4.43 -21.76
N GLN A 259 -23.24 -3.35 -21.27
CA GLN A 259 -22.33 -2.50 -22.04
C GLN A 259 -20.90 -2.91 -21.71
N ASN A 260 -20.20 -3.47 -22.69
CA ASN A 260 -18.81 -3.89 -22.54
C ASN A 260 -17.87 -2.89 -23.22
N GLU A 261 -16.87 -2.43 -22.49
CA GLU A 261 -15.85 -1.51 -22.99
C GLU A 261 -14.46 -1.99 -22.53
N GLN A 262 -13.45 -1.81 -23.38
CA GLN A 262 -12.06 -2.04 -22.99
C GLN A 262 -11.28 -0.74 -23.04
N VAL A 263 -10.73 -0.34 -21.89
CA VAL A 263 -9.97 0.90 -21.72
C VAL A 263 -8.52 0.58 -21.36
N LYS A 264 -7.58 1.34 -21.93
CA LYS A 264 -6.14 1.25 -21.59
C LYS A 264 -5.77 2.39 -20.63
N LEU A 265 -5.55 2.05 -19.38
CA LEU A 265 -5.13 2.97 -18.32
C LEU A 265 -3.61 3.10 -18.31
N LYS A 266 -3.08 4.31 -18.47
CA LYS A 266 -1.63 4.55 -18.42
C LYS A 266 -1.15 4.64 -16.97
N MET A 267 -0.28 3.72 -16.58
CA MET A 267 0.45 3.76 -15.32
C MET A 267 1.70 4.61 -15.54
N PRO A 268 1.77 5.83 -15.00
CA PRO A 268 2.82 6.79 -15.30
C PRO A 268 4.15 6.39 -14.63
N SER A 269 5.25 6.85 -15.22
CA SER A 269 6.56 6.64 -14.63
C SER A 269 6.70 7.37 -13.28
N LYS A 270 7.35 6.73 -12.31
CA LYS A 270 7.66 7.30 -10.99
C LYS A 270 9.16 7.20 -10.74
N ILE A 271 9.76 8.31 -10.33
CA ILE A 271 11.15 8.35 -9.89
C ILE A 271 11.19 8.62 -8.39
N SER A 272 12.01 7.85 -7.66
CA SER A 272 12.21 8.02 -6.22
C SER A 272 13.70 8.03 -5.91
N PHE A 273 14.14 9.04 -5.18
CA PHE A 273 15.52 9.20 -4.75
C PHE A 273 15.57 9.35 -3.24
N GLY A 274 16.52 8.70 -2.60
CA GLY A 274 16.78 8.84 -1.17
C GLY A 274 18.25 8.85 -0.85
N ALA A 275 18.59 9.56 0.21
CA ALA A 275 19.92 9.60 0.79
C ALA A 275 19.83 9.57 2.31
N GLY A 276 20.81 8.95 2.95
CA GLY A 276 20.90 8.90 4.40
C GLY A 276 22.32 8.71 4.88
N ILE A 277 22.53 9.02 6.15
CA ILE A 277 23.82 8.91 6.83
C ILE A 277 23.62 8.18 8.14
N GLY A 278 24.58 7.34 8.50
CA GLY A 278 24.45 6.56 9.73
C GLY A 278 25.67 5.76 10.10
N GLU A 279 25.62 5.22 11.31
CA GLU A 279 26.53 4.19 11.81
C GLU A 279 25.80 2.84 11.76
N SER A 280 26.30 1.93 10.94
CA SER A 280 25.68 0.61 10.73
C SER A 280 25.41 -0.09 12.07
N LYS A 281 24.19 -0.63 12.23
CA LYS A 281 23.71 -1.30 13.46
C LYS A 281 23.60 -0.40 14.70
N LYS A 282 23.60 0.93 14.54
CA LYS A 282 23.46 1.86 15.66
C LYS A 282 22.47 2.98 15.38
N TRP A 283 22.60 3.70 14.28
CA TRP A 283 21.64 4.74 13.91
C TRP A 283 21.74 5.09 12.44
N LEU A 284 20.63 5.56 11.88
CA LEU A 284 20.56 6.11 10.53
C LEU A 284 19.52 7.22 10.52
N ILE A 285 19.83 8.29 9.81
CA ILE A 285 18.87 9.32 9.43
C ILE A 285 18.92 9.48 7.91
N GLY A 286 17.77 9.60 7.27
CA GLY A 286 17.69 9.74 5.83
C GLY A 286 16.42 10.44 5.40
N GLY A 287 16.46 10.90 4.15
CA GLY A 287 15.32 11.49 3.47
C GLY A 287 15.07 10.77 2.16
N MET A 288 13.82 10.85 1.72
CA MET A 288 13.38 10.31 0.43
C MET A 288 12.44 11.30 -0.25
N VAL A 289 12.61 11.46 -1.55
CA VAL A 289 11.74 12.25 -2.41
C VAL A 289 11.25 11.36 -3.54
N ALA A 290 9.97 11.49 -3.90
CA ALA A 290 9.44 10.83 -5.07
C ALA A 290 8.60 11.80 -5.91
N TYR A 291 8.65 11.60 -7.22
CA TYR A 291 7.97 12.43 -8.20
C TYR A 291 7.35 11.57 -9.30
N GLN A 292 6.16 11.97 -9.73
CA GLN A 292 5.47 11.34 -10.85
C GLN A 292 4.63 12.41 -11.58
N LYS A 293 4.72 12.42 -12.92
CA LYS A 293 4.21 13.51 -13.76
C LYS A 293 2.67 13.65 -13.72
N THR A 294 1.96 12.53 -13.70
CA THR A 294 0.50 12.46 -13.53
C THR A 294 0.20 11.44 -12.45
N SER A 295 -0.74 11.70 -11.56
CA SER A 295 -0.97 10.90 -10.34
C SER A 295 -2.01 9.81 -10.48
N GLY A 296 -2.94 9.91 -11.43
CA GLY A 296 -4.02 8.94 -11.55
C GLY A 296 -4.45 8.65 -12.97
N GLN A 297 -5.41 7.73 -13.05
CA GLN A 297 -5.84 7.07 -14.27
C GLN A 297 -7.36 7.14 -14.33
N GLU A 298 -7.91 8.01 -15.15
CA GLU A 298 -9.35 8.04 -15.40
C GLU A 298 -9.80 6.73 -16.06
N ASN A 299 -10.87 6.15 -15.52
CA ASN A 299 -11.58 5.04 -16.14
C ASN A 299 -13.03 5.47 -16.43
N SER A 300 -13.72 4.76 -17.33
CA SER A 300 -15.06 5.15 -17.78
C SER A 300 -16.07 5.27 -16.64
N TYR A 301 -15.97 4.42 -15.61
CA TYR A 301 -16.92 4.38 -14.49
C TYR A 301 -16.70 5.46 -13.41
N ASN A 302 -15.55 6.15 -13.38
CA ASN A 302 -15.22 7.14 -12.37
C ASN A 302 -14.75 8.48 -12.93
N LYS A 303 -15.03 8.71 -14.22
CA LYS A 303 -14.81 9.99 -14.87
C LYS A 303 -15.81 11.02 -14.35
N ALA A 304 -15.30 12.12 -13.82
CA ALA A 304 -16.12 13.24 -13.36
C ALA A 304 -15.47 14.56 -13.79
N SER A 305 -16.28 15.52 -14.26
CA SER A 305 -15.80 16.79 -14.81
C SER A 305 -15.11 17.70 -13.79
N ASN A 306 -15.41 17.51 -12.50
CA ASN A 306 -14.86 18.27 -11.39
C ASN A 306 -13.61 17.62 -10.76
N VAL A 307 -13.08 16.57 -11.37
CA VAL A 307 -11.92 15.80 -10.88
C VAL A 307 -10.79 15.89 -11.89
N GLY A 308 -9.58 16.12 -11.38
CA GLY A 308 -8.37 16.16 -12.19
C GLY A 308 -7.22 15.42 -11.52
N TYR A 309 -6.27 14.99 -12.33
CA TYR A 309 -5.07 14.27 -11.89
C TYR A 309 -3.83 15.10 -12.21
N GLY A 310 -3.33 15.77 -11.19
CA GLY A 310 -2.11 16.57 -11.22
C GLY A 310 -0.85 15.75 -10.97
N ARG A 311 0.25 16.46 -10.72
CA ARG A 311 1.55 15.87 -10.38
C ARG A 311 1.52 15.26 -8.98
N TYR A 312 2.13 14.09 -8.84
CA TYR A 312 2.41 13.47 -7.54
C TYR A 312 3.79 13.93 -7.04
N GLY A 313 3.89 14.17 -5.74
CA GLY A 313 5.16 14.44 -5.09
C GLY A 313 5.13 14.07 -3.62
N SER A 314 6.17 13.41 -3.13
CA SER A 314 6.31 13.07 -1.71
C SER A 314 7.69 13.44 -1.18
N VAL A 315 7.73 13.85 0.08
CA VAL A 315 8.95 14.09 0.84
C VAL A 315 8.81 13.40 2.18
N SER A 316 9.82 12.61 2.54
CA SER A 316 9.89 11.89 3.81
C SER A 316 11.23 12.14 4.48
N LEU A 317 11.21 12.23 5.80
CA LEU A 317 12.39 12.31 6.65
C LEU A 317 12.20 11.32 7.81
N GLY A 318 13.18 10.46 8.05
CA GLY A 318 13.06 9.43 9.06
C GLY A 318 14.36 8.71 9.35
N GLY A 319 14.31 7.80 10.29
CA GLY A 319 15.49 7.09 10.74
C GLY A 319 15.22 6.09 11.84
N TYR A 320 16.30 5.45 12.28
CA TYR A 320 16.27 4.51 13.39
C TYR A 320 17.43 4.72 14.35
N TYR A 321 17.25 4.21 15.56
CA TYR A 321 18.25 4.16 16.62
C TYR A 321 18.22 2.80 17.32
N ILE A 322 19.40 2.23 17.57
CA ILE A 322 19.63 0.96 18.25
C ILE A 322 20.67 1.22 19.34
N PRO A 323 20.29 1.17 20.63
CA PRO A 323 21.23 1.43 21.72
C PRO A 323 22.43 0.49 21.71
N SER A 324 22.19 -0.82 21.58
CA SER A 324 23.22 -1.86 21.45
C SER A 324 22.60 -3.16 20.93
N TYR A 325 22.84 -3.45 19.64
CA TYR A 325 22.30 -4.64 18.98
C TYR A 325 22.78 -5.97 19.59
N ASN A 326 23.92 -5.96 20.30
CA ASN A 326 24.59 -7.13 20.87
C ASN A 326 24.56 -7.16 22.41
N SER A 327 23.66 -6.40 23.05
CA SER A 327 23.57 -6.40 24.51
C SER A 327 23.08 -7.73 25.07
N PHE A 328 23.88 -8.34 25.95
CA PHE A 328 23.50 -9.53 26.73
C PHE A 328 22.72 -9.17 28.01
N SER A 329 22.88 -7.95 28.52
CA SER A 329 22.34 -7.53 29.82
C SER A 329 20.92 -6.98 29.78
N SER A 330 20.47 -6.46 28.63
CA SER A 330 19.12 -5.88 28.54
C SER A 330 18.52 -6.06 27.14
N TYR A 331 17.29 -6.60 27.10
CA TYR A 331 16.52 -6.70 25.86
C TYR A 331 16.18 -5.33 25.27
N ALA A 332 15.85 -4.34 26.09
CA ALA A 332 15.49 -3.00 25.64
C ALA A 332 16.61 -2.34 24.82
N LYS A 333 17.88 -2.63 25.13
CA LYS A 333 19.03 -2.13 24.36
C LYS A 333 19.11 -2.70 22.94
N ARG A 334 18.51 -3.88 22.70
CA ARG A 334 18.46 -4.53 21.38
C ARG A 334 17.28 -4.07 20.52
N ILE A 335 16.30 -3.38 21.10
CA ILE A 335 15.13 -2.88 20.37
C ILE A 335 15.57 -1.81 19.37
N VAL A 336 15.03 -1.90 18.15
CA VAL A 336 15.20 -0.88 17.11
C VAL A 336 14.08 0.14 17.24
N TYR A 337 14.42 1.38 17.56
CA TYR A 337 13.47 2.48 17.63
C TYR A 337 13.46 3.22 16.30
N ARG A 338 12.28 3.40 15.69
CA ARG A 338 12.11 4.04 14.39
C ARG A 338 11.16 5.23 14.51
N GLY A 339 11.41 6.24 13.70
CA GLY A 339 10.48 7.37 13.57
C GLY A 339 10.70 8.15 12.29
N GLY A 340 9.68 8.89 11.89
CA GLY A 340 9.77 9.75 10.72
C GLY A 340 8.50 10.56 10.47
N ILE A 341 8.62 11.56 9.61
CA ILE A 341 7.55 12.42 9.12
C ILE A 341 7.49 12.36 7.59
N LYS A 342 6.29 12.50 7.04
CA LYS A 342 6.07 12.59 5.60
C LYS A 342 5.07 13.67 5.25
N TYR A 343 5.25 14.19 4.04
CA TYR A 343 4.28 15.02 3.35
C TYR A 343 4.16 14.52 1.91
N GLU A 344 2.92 14.33 1.46
CA GLU A 344 2.59 13.74 0.19
C GLU A 344 1.50 14.56 -0.50
N LYS A 345 1.80 15.07 -1.70
CA LYS A 345 0.80 15.56 -2.63
C LYS A 345 0.34 14.37 -3.46
N THR A 346 -0.88 13.91 -3.22
CA THR A 346 -1.43 12.72 -3.90
C THR A 346 -1.62 12.97 -5.39
N GLY A 347 -1.77 14.24 -5.79
CA GLY A 347 -2.05 14.68 -7.15
C GLY A 347 -3.53 14.58 -7.55
N LEU A 348 -4.38 13.99 -6.71
CA LEU A 348 -5.83 14.07 -6.88
C LEU A 348 -6.30 15.51 -6.60
N MET A 349 -7.00 16.10 -7.57
CA MET A 349 -7.64 17.41 -7.45
C MET A 349 -9.15 17.26 -7.61
N ILE A 350 -9.92 17.80 -6.68
CA ILE A 350 -11.39 17.76 -6.72
C ILE A 350 -11.90 19.16 -6.44
N ASN A 351 -12.78 19.69 -7.28
CA ASN A 351 -13.29 21.06 -7.15
C ASN A 351 -12.15 22.10 -7.06
N SER A 352 -11.07 21.91 -7.83
CA SER A 352 -9.85 22.72 -7.82
C SER A 352 -9.02 22.68 -6.52
N GLU A 353 -9.34 21.80 -5.58
CA GLU A 353 -8.59 21.61 -4.33
C GLU A 353 -7.70 20.36 -4.41
N SER A 354 -6.44 20.50 -4.01
CA SER A 354 -5.47 19.40 -4.00
C SER A 354 -5.60 18.56 -2.73
N ILE A 355 -5.70 17.24 -2.89
CA ILE A 355 -5.71 16.31 -1.76
C ILE A 355 -4.26 16.01 -1.34
N ASN A 356 -3.90 16.49 -0.15
CA ASN A 356 -2.58 16.29 0.44
C ASN A 356 -2.69 15.38 1.67
N ASP A 357 -1.62 14.63 1.95
CA ASP A 357 -1.47 13.74 3.10
C ASP A 357 -0.22 14.14 3.90
N MET A 358 -0.35 14.22 5.22
CA MET A 358 0.75 14.45 6.14
C MET A 358 0.66 13.46 7.27
N GLY A 359 1.79 12.86 7.64
CA GLY A 359 1.82 11.82 8.66
C GLY A 359 3.11 11.80 9.48
N LEU A 360 2.96 11.36 10.72
CA LEU A 360 4.01 10.99 11.66
C LEU A 360 3.99 9.48 11.81
N THR A 361 5.17 8.88 11.87
CA THR A 361 5.37 7.44 12.02
C THR A 361 6.31 7.17 13.18
N LEU A 362 6.01 6.11 13.93
CA LEU A 362 6.83 5.57 15.00
C LEU A 362 6.85 4.05 14.84
N GLY A 363 7.93 3.40 15.23
CA GLY A 363 7.97 1.94 15.23
C GLY A 363 9.02 1.33 16.12
N LEU A 364 8.82 0.05 16.41
CA LEU A 364 9.68 -0.77 17.24
C LEU A 364 10.00 -2.07 16.50
N GLY A 365 11.29 -2.36 16.35
CA GLY A 365 11.78 -3.67 15.91
C GLY A 365 12.18 -4.50 17.12
N LEU A 366 11.48 -5.61 17.33
CA LEU A 366 11.63 -6.53 18.45
C LEU A 366 12.38 -7.79 17.98
N PRO A 367 13.71 -7.89 18.22
CA PRO A 367 14.49 -9.03 17.78
C PRO A 367 14.13 -10.31 18.55
N ILE A 368 13.93 -11.41 17.83
CA ILE A 368 13.68 -12.72 18.43
C ILE A 368 15.01 -13.33 18.88
N THR A 369 15.17 -13.53 20.19
CA THR A 369 16.41 -14.07 20.77
C THR A 369 16.75 -15.43 20.18
N GLY A 370 18.02 -15.62 19.80
CA GLY A 370 18.50 -16.86 19.18
C GLY A 370 18.34 -16.92 17.66
N SER A 371 17.81 -15.87 17.02
CA SER A 371 17.68 -15.77 15.57
C SER A 371 17.98 -14.36 15.06
N PHE A 372 18.05 -14.20 13.73
CA PHE A 372 18.07 -12.88 13.08
C PHE A 372 16.65 -12.38 12.74
N SER A 373 15.62 -13.10 13.18
CA SER A 373 14.23 -12.73 12.95
C SER A 373 13.79 -11.63 13.89
N ASN A 374 12.80 -10.84 13.48
CA ASN A 374 12.22 -9.81 14.32
C ASN A 374 10.72 -9.60 14.02
N ILE A 375 10.03 -9.08 15.04
CA ILE A 375 8.66 -8.60 14.96
C ILE A 375 8.73 -7.09 14.93
N ASN A 376 8.09 -6.47 13.96
CA ASN A 376 8.02 -5.02 13.83
C ASN A 376 6.61 -4.56 14.21
N LEU A 377 6.55 -3.53 15.04
CA LEU A 377 5.34 -2.81 15.40
C LEU A 377 5.45 -1.40 14.84
N GLY A 378 4.42 -0.93 14.16
CA GLY A 378 4.37 0.42 13.62
C GLY A 378 3.10 1.15 14.03
N PHE A 379 3.27 2.43 14.30
CA PHE A 379 2.20 3.37 14.58
C PHE A 379 2.32 4.54 13.62
N GLU A 380 1.21 4.89 13.00
CA GLU A 380 1.16 5.98 12.03
C GLU A 380 -0.07 6.85 12.32
N LEU A 381 0.15 8.15 12.46
CA LEU A 381 -0.87 9.15 12.73
C LEU A 381 -0.78 10.21 11.65
N GLY A 382 -1.91 10.63 11.09
CA GLY A 382 -1.87 11.65 10.06
C GLY A 382 -3.22 12.19 9.66
N LYS A 383 -3.17 13.11 8.70
CA LYS A 383 -4.30 13.82 8.16
C LYS A 383 -4.17 13.89 6.65
N ARG A 384 -5.27 13.55 5.97
CA ARG A 384 -5.38 13.63 4.51
C ARG A 384 -6.63 14.40 4.09
N GLY A 385 -6.51 15.20 3.04
CA GLY A 385 -7.61 15.98 2.47
C GLY A 385 -7.97 17.23 3.28
N THR A 386 -9.10 17.83 2.91
CA THR A 386 -9.58 19.11 3.43
C THR A 386 -11.11 19.08 3.58
N THR A 387 -11.67 20.00 4.38
CA THR A 387 -13.12 20.25 4.46
C THR A 387 -13.56 21.40 3.53
N ASN A 388 -12.61 22.10 2.92
CA ASN A 388 -12.90 23.14 1.93
C ASN A 388 -13.65 22.55 0.74
N ALA A 389 -14.50 23.36 0.08
CA ALA A 389 -15.31 22.94 -1.06
C ALA A 389 -16.18 21.68 -0.79
N ASN A 390 -16.63 21.51 0.46
CA ASN A 390 -17.41 20.34 0.93
C ASN A 390 -16.69 18.99 0.76
N LEU A 391 -15.35 19.00 0.73
CA LEU A 391 -14.54 17.80 0.69
C LEU A 391 -14.46 17.13 2.07
N VAL A 392 -13.91 15.92 2.08
CA VAL A 392 -13.80 15.10 3.30
C VAL A 392 -12.38 15.14 3.83
N GLN A 393 -12.20 15.57 5.07
CA GLN A 393 -10.93 15.41 5.76
C GLN A 393 -10.89 14.04 6.47
N GLU A 394 -9.83 13.28 6.25
CA GLU A 394 -9.54 12.03 6.94
C GLU A 394 -8.47 12.27 8.00
N ASN A 395 -8.75 11.96 9.26
CA ASN A 395 -7.73 11.85 10.30
C ASN A 395 -7.56 10.37 10.61
N TYR A 396 -6.35 9.83 10.50
CA TYR A 396 -6.11 8.40 10.60
C TYR A 396 -5.11 8.05 11.70
N ALA A 397 -5.35 6.88 12.29
CA ALA A 397 -4.47 6.21 13.23
C ALA A 397 -4.36 4.74 12.81
N ASN A 398 -3.17 4.35 12.38
CA ASN A 398 -2.88 3.01 11.89
C ASN A 398 -1.94 2.31 12.87
N PHE A 399 -2.31 1.09 13.24
CA PHE A 399 -1.44 0.17 13.96
C PHE A 399 -1.06 -0.97 13.01
N SER A 400 0.23 -1.26 12.91
CA SER A 400 0.76 -2.23 11.95
C SER A 400 1.65 -3.24 12.65
N VAL A 401 1.55 -4.50 12.23
CA VAL A 401 2.40 -5.59 12.71
C VAL A 401 3.05 -6.24 11.49
N GLY A 402 4.35 -6.49 11.60
CA GLY A 402 5.14 -7.09 10.54
C GLY A 402 6.11 -8.12 11.10
N PHE A 403 6.36 -9.14 10.32
CA PHE A 403 7.29 -10.21 10.65
C PHE A 403 8.38 -10.23 9.61
N SER A 404 9.62 -10.26 10.05
CA SER A 404 10.79 -10.50 9.20
C SER A 404 11.50 -11.72 9.75
N LEU A 405 11.16 -12.89 9.20
CA LEU A 405 11.62 -14.19 9.64
C LEU A 405 12.83 -14.60 8.78
N ASN A 406 13.97 -14.78 9.43
CA ASN A 406 15.24 -15.02 8.77
C ASN A 406 15.77 -16.42 9.06
N ASP A 407 16.14 -17.15 8.01
CA ASP A 407 16.71 -18.49 8.12
C ASP A 407 17.71 -18.80 6.98
N LYS A 408 18.47 -19.89 7.13
CA LYS A 408 19.39 -20.42 6.12
C LYS A 408 18.79 -21.66 5.46
N TRP A 409 18.14 -21.49 4.31
CA TRP A 409 17.47 -22.61 3.64
C TRP A 409 18.39 -23.54 2.83
N PHE A 410 19.55 -23.06 2.39
CA PHE A 410 20.43 -23.81 1.47
C PHE A 410 21.73 -24.32 2.10
N ASP A 411 21.77 -24.45 3.44
CA ASP A 411 22.92 -25.05 4.11
C ASP A 411 22.85 -26.59 3.94
N LYS A 412 23.89 -27.19 3.34
CA LYS A 412 23.97 -28.65 3.25
C LYS A 412 24.13 -29.18 4.67
N ARG A 413 23.07 -29.81 5.21
CA ARG A 413 23.13 -30.51 6.49
C ARG A 413 24.21 -31.57 6.40
N LYS A 414 25.32 -31.37 7.11
CA LYS A 414 26.28 -32.45 7.37
C LYS A 414 25.65 -33.31 8.45
N PHE A 415 25.26 -34.53 8.07
CA PHE A 415 24.96 -35.57 9.06
C PHE A 415 26.31 -35.96 9.68
N ASN A 416 26.40 -35.91 11.01
CA ASN A 416 27.47 -36.56 11.78
C ASN A 416 26.96 -37.92 12.25
#